data_AF-A0A210QB67-F1
#
_entry.id   AF-A0A210QB67-F1
#
_cell.length_a   1.000
_cell.length_b   1.000
_cell.length_c   1.000
_cell.angle_alpha   90.00
_cell.angle_beta   90.00
_cell.angle_gamma   90.00
#
_symmetry.space_group_name_H-M   'P 1'
#
loop_
_entity.id
_entity.type
_entity.pdbx_description
1 polymer ?
#
loop_
_entity_poly.entity_id
_entity_poly.type
_entity_poly.pdbx_seq_one_letter_code
_entity_poly.pdbx_strand_id
1 'polypeptide(L)'
;MFRLKVFLNQYFLKYLHSQKSLNLVQPAEKRTNNSYLYLAEIYVPAKVKVLDYLDNNGVKPEREAIVTIFRGDKRPPVVEEYLVGPLPNPNKLKEVPFRRQKIPLNLQPFTSPELDSEIFLLGEAIHSTLHDLVLESFGGKLRDCGDKCLTMQALSQISPAVSGVPHGRKFWYTMLRVVEFYTLHPLDFAVLIDFNYETQNIAIDAVWYNGQSFSSPEELATGYSDGSVRKMKVPYSTKNGNTFSKMTRRGQAFQNEFKRDPIEVEPDG
;
A
#
# COMPACT_ATOMS: atom_id res chain seq x y z
N MET A 1 -10.70 -16.98 15.82
CA MET A 1 -9.80 -16.86 14.66
C MET A 1 -9.67 -18.23 14.00
N PHE A 2 -10.53 -18.56 13.02
CA PHE A 2 -10.49 -19.85 12.32
C PHE A 2 -9.13 -20.02 11.62
N ARG A 3 -8.40 -21.09 11.96
CA ARG A 3 -7.04 -21.37 11.49
C ARG A 3 -7.00 -21.50 9.95
N LEU A 4 -6.59 -20.43 9.26
CA LEU A 4 -6.21 -20.46 7.83
C LEU A 4 -4.86 -21.14 7.58
N LYS A 5 -4.03 -21.33 8.62
CA LYS A 5 -2.62 -21.76 8.52
C LYS A 5 -2.36 -23.14 7.89
N VAL A 6 -3.37 -23.96 7.62
CA VAL A 6 -3.17 -25.34 7.12
C VAL A 6 -3.60 -25.53 5.65
N PHE A 7 -4.29 -24.56 5.04
CA PHE A 7 -4.96 -24.79 3.73
C PHE A 7 -4.21 -24.28 2.51
N LEU A 8 -3.43 -23.19 2.64
CA LEU A 8 -2.54 -22.69 1.59
C LEU A 8 -1.20 -23.46 1.63
N ASN A 9 -1.27 -24.77 1.47
CA ASN A 9 -0.08 -25.61 1.37
C ASN A 9 0.56 -25.44 -0.02
N GLN A 10 1.82 -25.85 -0.17
CA GLN A 10 2.60 -25.81 -1.40
C GLN A 10 1.84 -26.34 -2.63
N TYR A 11 0.95 -27.33 -2.45
CA TYR A 11 0.10 -27.88 -3.51
C TYR A 11 -0.89 -26.86 -4.10
N PHE A 12 -1.47 -25.99 -3.28
CA PHE A 12 -2.41 -24.96 -3.72
C PHE A 12 -1.72 -23.92 -4.60
N LEU A 13 -0.61 -23.37 -4.13
CA LEU A 13 0.18 -22.41 -4.90
C LEU A 13 0.73 -23.05 -6.17
N LYS A 14 1.21 -24.31 -6.09
CA LYS A 14 1.68 -25.06 -7.26
C LYS A 14 0.57 -25.25 -8.30
N TYR A 15 -0.66 -25.55 -7.87
CA TYR A 15 -1.81 -25.65 -8.79
C TYR A 15 -2.12 -24.31 -9.47
N LEU A 16 -2.12 -23.20 -8.73
CA LEU A 16 -2.35 -21.88 -9.30
C LEU A 16 -1.28 -21.50 -10.32
N HIS A 17 0.00 -21.69 -9.99
CA HIS A 17 1.11 -21.42 -10.91
C HIS A 17 1.13 -22.37 -12.11
N SER A 18 0.51 -23.55 -12.05
CA SER A 18 0.37 -24.43 -13.21
C SER A 18 -0.72 -23.96 -14.19
N GLN A 19 -1.63 -23.08 -13.77
CA GLN A 19 -2.65 -22.49 -14.64
C GLN A 19 -2.03 -21.41 -15.53
N LYS A 20 -1.59 -21.80 -16.73
CA LYS A 20 -0.95 -20.89 -17.71
C LYS A 20 -1.80 -19.66 -18.06
N SER A 21 -3.14 -19.78 -18.03
CA SER A 21 -4.08 -18.68 -18.30
C SER A 21 -4.00 -17.54 -17.28
N LEU A 22 -3.50 -17.81 -16.07
CA LEU A 22 -3.37 -16.83 -15.00
C LEU A 22 -2.07 -16.01 -15.10
N ASN A 23 -1.05 -16.50 -15.81
CA ASN A 23 0.23 -15.80 -16.02
C ASN A 23 0.89 -15.28 -14.71
N LEU A 24 0.81 -16.07 -13.63
CA LEU A 24 1.23 -15.62 -12.29
C LEU A 24 2.75 -15.55 -12.15
N VAL A 25 3.26 -14.37 -11.78
CA VAL A 25 4.65 -14.18 -11.34
C VAL A 25 4.87 -14.65 -9.91
N GLN A 26 6.12 -14.91 -9.55
CA GLN A 26 6.47 -15.28 -8.18
C GLN A 26 6.26 -14.12 -7.20
N PRO A 27 6.04 -14.38 -5.89
CA PRO A 27 5.81 -13.32 -4.91
C PRO A 27 6.90 -12.24 -4.85
N ALA A 28 8.16 -12.59 -5.10
CA ALA A 28 9.29 -11.65 -5.12
C ALA A 28 9.35 -10.77 -6.38
N GLU A 29 8.61 -11.12 -7.43
CA GLU A 29 8.60 -10.45 -8.73
C GLU A 29 7.37 -9.55 -8.91
N LYS A 30 6.51 -9.46 -7.89
CA LYS A 30 5.25 -8.71 -7.95
C LYS A 30 5.50 -7.25 -8.33
N ARG A 31 4.94 -6.86 -9.48
CA ARG A 31 4.87 -5.48 -9.98
C ARG A 31 3.46 -5.17 -10.43
N THR A 32 3.12 -3.88 -10.47
CA THR A 32 1.82 -3.36 -10.92
C THR A 32 1.47 -3.71 -12.37
N ASN A 33 2.45 -4.02 -13.22
CA ASN A 33 2.25 -4.46 -14.61
C ASN A 33 2.31 -5.98 -14.80
N ASN A 34 2.34 -6.76 -13.72
CA ASN A 34 2.36 -8.21 -13.78
C ASN A 34 1.04 -8.80 -13.30
N SER A 35 0.87 -10.09 -13.59
CA SER A 35 -0.19 -10.90 -13.02
C SER A 35 0.28 -11.54 -11.72
N TYR A 36 -0.40 -11.28 -10.60
CA TYR A 36 -0.03 -11.90 -9.33
C TYR A 36 -1.22 -12.21 -8.42
N LEU A 37 -1.05 -13.22 -7.58
CA LEU A 37 -1.98 -13.57 -6.52
C LEU A 37 -1.93 -12.52 -5.41
N TYR A 38 -3.03 -11.78 -5.24
CA TYR A 38 -3.19 -10.79 -4.18
C TYR A 38 -3.68 -11.45 -2.89
N LEU A 39 -4.81 -12.16 -2.96
CA LEU A 39 -5.46 -12.77 -1.81
C LEU A 39 -5.93 -14.18 -2.17
N ALA A 40 -5.83 -15.09 -1.21
CA ALA A 40 -6.50 -16.38 -1.24
C ALA A 40 -7.13 -16.63 0.12
N GLU A 41 -8.44 -16.85 0.15
CA GLU A 41 -9.19 -17.08 1.37
C GLU A 41 -10.22 -18.19 1.19
N ILE A 42 -10.76 -18.71 2.29
CA ILE A 42 -11.77 -19.79 2.23
C ILE A 42 -13.06 -19.21 1.64
N TYR A 43 -13.58 -19.87 0.61
CA TYR A 43 -14.90 -19.57 0.10
C TYR A 43 -15.95 -20.28 0.97
N VAL A 44 -16.82 -19.50 1.61
CA VAL A 44 -17.88 -20.03 2.48
C VAL A 44 -18.99 -20.61 1.60
N PRO A 45 -19.32 -21.92 1.73
CA PRO A 45 -20.39 -22.52 0.94
C PRO A 45 -21.76 -21.91 1.24
N ALA A 46 -22.70 -22.05 0.30
CA ALA A 46 -24.07 -21.57 0.50
C ALA A 46 -24.68 -22.13 1.79
N LYS A 47 -25.27 -21.25 2.61
CA LYS A 47 -25.85 -21.61 3.93
C LYS A 47 -26.78 -22.81 3.85
N VAL A 48 -27.61 -22.89 2.81
CA VAL A 48 -28.53 -24.01 2.59
C VAL A 48 -27.82 -25.37 2.50
N LYS A 49 -26.67 -25.44 1.81
CA LYS A 49 -25.88 -26.68 1.69
C LYS A 49 -25.18 -27.03 3.01
N VAL A 50 -24.80 -26.01 3.77
CA VAL A 50 -24.16 -26.19 5.09
C VAL A 50 -25.18 -26.74 6.10
N LEU A 51 -26.37 -26.14 6.18
CA LEU A 51 -27.44 -26.62 7.06
C LEU A 51 -27.91 -28.02 6.68
N ASP A 52 -28.03 -28.30 5.39
CA ASP A 52 -28.37 -29.64 4.92
C ASP A 52 -27.37 -30.70 5.39
N TYR A 53 -26.07 -30.40 5.31
CA TYR A 53 -25.02 -31.28 5.84
C TYR A 53 -25.04 -31.42 7.38
N LEU A 54 -25.21 -30.32 8.11
CA LEU A 54 -25.13 -30.31 9.57
C LEU A 54 -26.36 -30.91 10.25
N ASP A 55 -27.55 -30.62 9.71
CA ASP A 55 -28.82 -30.88 10.38
C ASP A 55 -29.60 -32.03 9.72
N ASN A 56 -29.39 -32.28 8.43
CA ASN A 56 -30.20 -33.24 7.63
C ASN A 56 -29.39 -34.42 7.07
N ASN A 57 -28.17 -34.68 7.55
CA ASN A 57 -27.25 -35.69 6.99
C ASN A 57 -27.01 -35.54 5.46
N GLY A 58 -27.12 -34.31 4.95
CA GLY A 58 -26.85 -33.98 3.56
C GLY A 58 -25.37 -34.16 3.17
N VAL A 59 -25.05 -33.93 1.90
CA VAL A 59 -23.67 -34.08 1.42
C VAL A 59 -22.81 -32.92 1.93
N LYS A 60 -21.64 -33.24 2.51
CA LYS A 60 -20.66 -32.23 2.93
C LYS A 60 -20.28 -31.32 1.76
N PRO A 61 -20.46 -30.00 1.87
CA PRO A 61 -20.09 -29.08 0.79
C PRO A 61 -18.61 -29.17 0.45
N GLU A 62 -18.27 -29.08 -0.84
CA GLU A 62 -16.88 -28.98 -1.28
C GLU A 62 -16.21 -27.78 -0.60
N ARG A 63 -14.99 -27.99 -0.13
CA ARG A 63 -14.18 -26.93 0.46
C ARG A 63 -13.42 -26.23 -0.66
N GLU A 64 -13.68 -24.95 -0.86
CA GLU A 64 -13.07 -24.15 -1.92
C GLU A 64 -12.35 -22.93 -1.33
N ALA A 65 -11.41 -22.38 -2.08
CA ALA A 65 -10.85 -21.05 -1.84
C ALA A 65 -11.36 -20.09 -2.92
N ILE A 66 -11.56 -18.83 -2.56
CA ILE A 66 -11.65 -17.73 -3.51
C ILE A 66 -10.27 -17.09 -3.61
N VAL A 67 -9.81 -16.86 -4.85
CA VAL A 67 -8.54 -16.19 -5.13
C VAL A 67 -8.79 -14.91 -5.88
N THR A 68 -8.11 -13.85 -5.47
CA THR A 68 -8.12 -12.55 -6.12
C THR A 68 -6.78 -12.35 -6.81
N ILE A 69 -6.83 -12.12 -8.12
CA ILE A 69 -5.66 -11.98 -8.97
C ILE A 69 -5.69 -10.60 -9.59
N PHE A 70 -4.59 -9.85 -9.44
CA PHE A 70 -4.42 -8.58 -10.12
C PHE A 70 -3.72 -8.85 -11.43
N ARG A 71 -4.35 -8.47 -12.54
CA ARG A 71 -3.91 -8.72 -13.91
C ARG A 71 -3.36 -7.43 -14.54
N GLY A 72 -2.22 -6.98 -14.01
CA GLY A 72 -1.48 -5.83 -14.57
C GLY A 72 -0.93 -6.08 -15.98
N ASP A 73 -0.82 -7.35 -16.36
CA ASP A 73 -0.38 -7.83 -17.67
C ASP A 73 -1.42 -7.64 -18.78
N LYS A 74 -2.68 -7.35 -18.43
CA LYS A 74 -3.77 -7.14 -19.39
C LYS A 74 -3.92 -5.66 -19.79
N ARG A 75 -4.58 -5.43 -20.93
CA ARG A 75 -4.93 -4.11 -21.47
C ARG A 75 -6.43 -4.08 -21.83
N PRO A 76 -7.28 -3.35 -21.09
CA PRO A 76 -6.98 -2.65 -19.84
C PRO A 76 -6.64 -3.63 -18.68
N PRO A 77 -5.87 -3.19 -17.67
CA PRO A 77 -5.60 -3.98 -16.47
C PRO A 77 -6.87 -4.26 -15.66
N VAL A 78 -6.98 -5.46 -15.09
CA VAL A 78 -8.19 -5.90 -14.36
C VAL A 78 -7.88 -6.67 -13.08
N VAL A 79 -8.84 -6.73 -12.17
CA VAL A 79 -8.91 -7.70 -11.07
C VAL A 79 -9.85 -8.82 -11.48
N GLU A 80 -9.42 -10.06 -11.27
CA GLU A 80 -10.19 -11.27 -11.53
C GLU A 80 -10.29 -12.11 -10.26
N GLU A 81 -11.45 -12.74 -10.04
CA GLU A 81 -11.69 -13.64 -8.92
C GLU A 81 -12.05 -15.04 -9.41
N TYR A 82 -11.47 -16.06 -8.79
CA TYR A 82 -11.76 -17.45 -9.13
C TYR A 82 -12.01 -18.30 -7.88
N LEU A 83 -12.87 -19.31 -8.01
CA LEU A 83 -12.97 -20.39 -7.05
C LEU A 83 -12.00 -21.51 -7.42
N VAL A 84 -11.26 -21.97 -6.43
CA VAL A 84 -10.23 -23.00 -6.54
C VAL A 84 -10.55 -24.13 -5.57
N GLY A 85 -10.70 -25.33 -6.08
CA GLY A 85 -11.08 -26.47 -5.25
C GLY A 85 -11.06 -27.81 -5.99
N PRO A 86 -11.49 -28.89 -5.31
CA PRO A 86 -11.70 -28.96 -3.87
C PRO A 86 -10.36 -28.96 -3.10
N LEU A 87 -10.35 -28.39 -1.89
CA LEU A 87 -9.17 -28.36 -1.00
C LEU A 87 -9.04 -29.67 -0.21
N PRO A 88 -7.82 -30.13 0.14
CA PRO A 88 -6.53 -29.43 0.02
C PRO A 88 -5.78 -29.64 -1.31
N ASN A 89 -6.27 -30.52 -2.19
CA ASN A 89 -5.63 -30.86 -3.47
C ASN A 89 -6.47 -30.35 -4.64
N PRO A 90 -6.39 -29.03 -4.95
CA PRO A 90 -7.24 -28.44 -5.96
C PRO A 90 -6.93 -29.02 -7.35
N ASN A 91 -7.99 -29.23 -8.12
CA ASN A 91 -7.91 -29.65 -9.52
C ASN A 91 -8.87 -28.86 -10.43
N LYS A 92 -9.69 -27.97 -9.87
CA LYS A 92 -10.62 -27.12 -10.58
C LYS A 92 -10.35 -25.64 -10.27
N LEU A 93 -10.42 -24.83 -11.33
CA LEU A 93 -10.46 -23.39 -11.31
C LEU A 93 -11.75 -22.99 -12.04
N LYS A 94 -12.63 -22.24 -11.39
CA LYS A 94 -13.90 -21.80 -11.96
C LYS A 94 -14.18 -20.35 -11.63
N GLU A 95 -14.94 -19.69 -12.48
CA GLU A 95 -15.43 -18.34 -12.24
C GLU A 95 -16.32 -18.28 -11.00
N VAL A 96 -16.27 -17.17 -10.26
CA VAL A 96 -17.14 -16.98 -9.09
C VAL A 96 -18.58 -16.71 -9.57
N PRO A 97 -19.58 -17.51 -9.16
CA PRO A 97 -20.96 -17.31 -9.56
C PRO A 97 -21.49 -15.94 -9.11
N PHE A 98 -22.31 -15.30 -9.95
CA PHE A 98 -22.99 -14.03 -9.65
C PHE A 98 -22.07 -12.83 -9.32
N ARG A 99 -20.78 -12.92 -9.67
CA ARG A 99 -19.82 -11.82 -9.56
C ARG A 99 -19.38 -11.32 -10.94
N ARG A 100 -19.04 -10.03 -11.00
CA ARG A 100 -18.41 -9.42 -12.16
C ARG A 100 -17.00 -10.01 -12.31
N GLN A 101 -16.73 -10.66 -13.45
CA GLN A 101 -15.45 -11.36 -13.67
C GLN A 101 -14.26 -10.42 -13.87
N LYS A 102 -14.48 -9.26 -14.49
CA LYS A 102 -13.44 -8.27 -14.81
C LYS A 102 -13.77 -6.94 -14.16
N ILE A 103 -13.09 -6.66 -13.07
CA ILE A 103 -13.18 -5.40 -12.34
C ILE A 103 -11.99 -4.52 -12.79
N PRO A 104 -12.18 -3.25 -13.14
CA PRO A 104 -11.07 -2.35 -13.45
C PRO A 104 -10.00 -2.31 -12.35
N LEU A 105 -8.72 -2.39 -12.72
CA LEU A 105 -7.62 -2.45 -11.73
C LEU A 105 -7.56 -1.23 -10.82
N ASN A 106 -7.96 -0.05 -11.29
CA ASN A 106 -7.99 1.18 -10.50
C ASN A 106 -8.99 1.16 -9.32
N LEU A 107 -9.80 0.10 -9.18
CA LEU A 107 -10.67 -0.13 -8.02
C LEU A 107 -10.04 -1.07 -6.97
N GLN A 108 -8.81 -1.53 -7.19
CA GLN A 108 -8.11 -2.41 -6.27
C GLN A 108 -7.82 -1.75 -4.90
N PRO A 109 -7.68 -2.52 -3.81
CA PRO A 109 -7.04 -2.05 -2.59
C PRO A 109 -5.64 -1.49 -2.84
N PHE A 110 -5.20 -0.55 -2.01
CA PHE A 110 -3.84 -0.04 -2.05
C PHE A 110 -2.82 -1.17 -1.79
N THR A 111 -1.72 -1.22 -2.56
CA THR A 111 -0.73 -2.30 -2.46
C THR A 111 0.72 -1.82 -2.45
N SER A 112 1.62 -2.63 -1.89
CA SER A 112 3.06 -2.31 -1.86
C SER A 112 3.67 -2.12 -3.26
N PRO A 113 3.43 -2.98 -4.28
CA PRO A 113 4.00 -2.76 -5.61
C PRO A 113 3.59 -1.43 -6.26
N GLU A 114 2.37 -0.98 -5.96
CA GLU A 114 1.85 0.31 -6.40
C GLU A 114 2.55 1.47 -5.68
N LEU A 115 2.56 1.43 -4.34
CA LEU A 115 3.26 2.41 -3.51
C LEU A 115 4.74 2.55 -3.90
N ASP A 116 5.43 1.42 -4.11
CA ASP A 116 6.85 1.40 -4.49
C ASP A 116 7.07 2.08 -5.86
N SER A 117 6.18 1.82 -6.83
CA SER A 117 6.25 2.43 -8.15
C SER A 117 5.97 3.94 -8.10
N GLU A 118 4.95 4.34 -7.35
CA GLU A 118 4.55 5.74 -7.17
C GLU A 118 5.64 6.55 -6.45
N ILE A 119 6.17 6.04 -5.33
CA ILE A 119 7.26 6.70 -4.58
C ILE A 119 8.51 6.81 -5.44
N PHE A 120 8.86 5.77 -6.21
CA PHE A 120 10.02 5.81 -7.09
C PHE A 120 9.88 6.90 -8.15
N LEU A 121 8.77 6.90 -8.90
CA LEU A 121 8.53 7.87 -9.97
C LEU A 121 8.43 9.30 -9.44
N LEU A 122 7.73 9.50 -8.32
CA LEU A 122 7.60 10.80 -7.67
C LEU A 122 8.94 11.29 -7.12
N GLY A 123 9.72 10.39 -6.53
CA GLY A 123 11.06 10.66 -6.04
C GLY A 123 11.99 11.14 -7.15
N GLU A 124 11.98 10.48 -8.31
CA GLU A 124 12.75 10.89 -9.48
C GLU A 124 12.30 12.27 -10.00
N ALA A 125 10.99 12.52 -10.12
CA ALA A 125 10.47 13.82 -10.58
C ALA A 125 10.84 14.98 -9.64
N ILE A 126 10.74 14.78 -8.33
CA ILE A 126 11.17 15.78 -7.34
C ILE A 126 12.69 15.96 -7.38
N HIS A 127 13.46 14.87 -7.53
CA HIS A 127 14.91 14.95 -7.58
C HIS A 127 15.40 15.72 -8.81
N SER A 128 14.82 15.48 -9.98
CA SER A 128 15.24 16.14 -11.22
C SER A 128 14.96 17.64 -11.24
N THR A 129 13.86 18.09 -10.61
CA THR A 129 13.37 19.46 -10.76
C THR A 129 13.49 20.30 -9.48
N LEU A 130 13.40 19.67 -8.31
CA LEU A 130 13.25 20.36 -7.01
C LEU A 130 14.32 19.99 -5.99
N HIS A 131 15.40 19.28 -6.37
CA HIS A 131 16.44 18.83 -5.44
C HIS A 131 16.98 19.95 -4.55
N ASP A 132 17.40 21.07 -5.16
CA ASP A 132 18.04 22.16 -4.41
C ASP A 132 17.04 22.87 -3.49
N LEU A 133 15.80 23.05 -3.95
CA LEU A 133 14.71 23.60 -3.13
C LEU A 133 14.44 22.73 -1.91
N VAL A 134 14.30 21.42 -2.11
CA VAL A 134 14.02 20.46 -1.03
C VAL A 134 15.17 20.43 -0.03
N LEU A 135 16.42 20.44 -0.52
CA LEU A 135 17.61 20.46 0.32
C LEU A 135 17.71 21.76 1.13
N GLU A 136 17.49 22.92 0.50
CA GLU A 136 17.55 24.22 1.19
C GLU A 136 16.41 24.38 2.20
N SER A 137 15.20 23.94 1.82
CA SER A 137 13.99 24.13 2.65
C SER A 137 13.93 23.17 3.82
N PHE A 138 14.36 21.92 3.65
CA PHE A 138 14.12 20.85 4.62
C PHE A 138 15.39 20.18 5.15
N GLY A 139 16.56 20.48 4.57
CA GLY A 139 17.86 19.98 5.00
C GLY A 139 18.06 18.48 4.81
N GLY A 140 17.24 17.81 3.99
CA GLY A 140 17.29 16.39 3.69
C GLY A 140 17.06 16.09 2.21
N LYS A 141 17.13 14.81 1.83
CA LYS A 141 16.99 14.35 0.44
C LYS A 141 16.12 13.11 0.33
N LEU A 142 15.47 12.91 -0.80
CA LEU A 142 14.70 11.69 -1.12
C LEU A 142 15.60 10.53 -1.58
N ARG A 143 16.76 10.83 -2.18
CA ARG A 143 17.73 9.88 -2.72
C ARG A 143 19.14 10.21 -2.23
N ASP A 144 19.99 9.19 -2.12
CA ASP A 144 21.41 9.32 -1.71
C ASP A 144 21.57 10.19 -0.45
N CYS A 145 20.68 9.94 0.52
CA CYS A 145 20.40 10.85 1.62
C CYS A 145 21.22 10.62 2.89
N GLY A 146 21.97 9.51 2.97
CA GLY A 146 22.75 9.14 4.15
C GLY A 146 21.91 9.17 5.42
N ASP A 147 22.23 10.08 6.34
CA ASP A 147 21.54 10.23 7.63
C ASP A 147 20.33 11.18 7.61
N LYS A 148 20.08 11.88 6.50
CA LYS A 148 19.03 12.92 6.38
C LYS A 148 18.04 12.59 5.28
N CYS A 149 17.37 11.46 5.46
CA CYS A 149 16.42 10.93 4.48
C CYS A 149 15.03 11.52 4.64
N LEU A 150 14.45 11.92 3.52
CA LEU A 150 13.07 12.29 3.36
C LEU A 150 12.34 11.16 2.65
N THR A 151 11.03 11.08 2.83
CA THR A 151 10.17 10.14 2.10
C THR A 151 8.87 10.81 1.72
N MET A 152 8.14 10.22 0.78
CA MET A 152 6.79 10.62 0.42
C MET A 152 5.82 9.56 0.94
N GLN A 153 4.75 9.99 1.61
CA GLN A 153 3.69 9.10 2.08
C GLN A 153 2.37 9.51 1.44
N ALA A 154 1.66 8.52 0.87
CA ALA A 154 0.29 8.70 0.43
C ALA A 154 -0.61 8.97 1.65
N LEU A 155 -1.24 10.15 1.69
CA LEU A 155 -2.22 10.52 2.73
C LEU A 155 -3.62 10.05 2.37
N SER A 156 -4.01 10.22 1.12
CA SER A 156 -5.34 9.86 0.64
C SER A 156 -5.29 9.43 -0.81
N GLN A 157 -6.00 8.35 -1.10
CA GLN A 157 -6.34 7.94 -2.45
C GLN A 157 -7.70 8.55 -2.82
N ILE A 158 -7.81 9.08 -4.02
CA ILE A 158 -9.07 9.59 -4.56
C ILE A 158 -9.63 8.53 -5.48
N SER A 159 -10.83 8.03 -5.15
CA SER A 159 -11.52 7.02 -5.95
C SER A 159 -11.65 7.47 -7.40
N PRO A 160 -11.44 6.58 -8.40
CA PRO A 160 -11.71 6.88 -9.80
C PRO A 160 -13.11 7.43 -10.06
N ALA A 161 -14.10 7.01 -9.25
CA ALA A 161 -15.47 7.50 -9.34
C ALA A 161 -15.62 8.98 -8.95
N VAL A 162 -14.71 9.51 -8.12
CA VAL A 162 -14.69 10.90 -7.68
C VAL A 162 -13.75 11.74 -8.56
N SER A 163 -12.56 11.22 -8.87
CA SER A 163 -11.58 11.93 -9.70
C SER A 163 -11.94 11.97 -11.17
N GLY A 164 -12.82 11.08 -11.63
CA GLY A 164 -13.19 10.94 -13.04
C GLY A 164 -12.07 10.37 -13.92
N VAL A 165 -10.97 9.86 -13.33
CA VAL A 165 -9.83 9.33 -14.07
C VAL A 165 -10.10 7.85 -14.43
N PRO A 166 -10.28 7.51 -15.73
CA PRO A 166 -10.77 6.19 -16.14
C PRO A 166 -9.76 5.06 -15.97
N HIS A 167 -8.45 5.35 -16.12
CA HIS A 167 -7.37 4.34 -16.14
C HIS A 167 -6.33 4.53 -15.01
N GLY A 168 -6.66 5.34 -14.01
CA GLY A 168 -5.72 5.74 -12.98
C GLY A 168 -6.39 6.08 -11.66
N ARG A 169 -5.56 6.48 -10.70
CA ARG A 169 -5.96 6.96 -9.38
C ARG A 169 -5.14 8.18 -9.01
N LYS A 170 -5.80 9.15 -8.38
CA LYS A 170 -5.11 10.31 -7.85
C LYS A 170 -4.75 10.12 -6.39
N PHE A 171 -3.57 10.59 -6.00
CA PHE A 171 -3.06 10.49 -4.65
C PHE A 171 -2.43 11.80 -4.20
N TRP A 172 -2.76 12.24 -2.99
CA TRP A 172 -1.97 13.24 -2.30
C TRP A 172 -0.83 12.56 -1.55
N TYR A 173 0.40 12.87 -1.94
CA TYR A 173 1.59 12.50 -1.19
C TYR A 173 2.09 13.69 -0.38
N THR A 174 2.43 13.47 0.88
CA THR A 174 3.11 14.47 1.72
C THR A 174 4.55 14.03 1.96
N MET A 175 5.45 15.00 2.05
CA MET A 175 6.84 14.74 2.40
C MET A 175 7.01 14.64 3.92
N LEU A 176 7.79 13.66 4.37
CA LEU A 176 8.11 13.45 5.79
C LEU A 176 9.61 13.18 5.97
N ARG A 177 10.07 13.30 7.21
CA ARG A 177 11.42 12.89 7.63
C ARG A 177 11.46 11.42 7.99
N VAL A 178 12.45 10.68 7.51
CA VAL A 178 12.64 9.27 7.87
C VAL A 178 13.30 9.20 9.26
N VAL A 179 12.48 9.30 10.30
CA VAL A 179 12.86 9.20 11.71
C VAL A 179 11.88 8.28 12.46
N GLU A 180 12.19 7.94 13.71
CA GLU A 180 11.28 7.15 14.56
C GLU A 180 9.92 7.85 14.69
N PHE A 181 8.83 7.11 14.44
CA PHE A 181 7.47 7.65 14.32
C PHE A 181 7.37 8.83 13.34
N TYR A 182 7.89 8.63 12.12
CA TYR A 182 7.98 9.64 11.06
C TYR A 182 6.67 10.36 10.70
N THR A 183 5.52 9.74 10.94
CA THR A 183 4.20 10.34 10.70
C THR A 183 3.95 11.62 11.49
N LEU A 184 4.69 11.82 12.60
CA LEU A 184 4.66 13.03 13.40
C LEU A 184 5.63 14.13 12.90
N HIS A 185 6.35 13.87 11.81
CA HIS A 185 7.31 14.80 11.20
C HIS A 185 6.94 15.13 9.75
N PRO A 186 5.71 15.60 9.47
CA PRO A 186 5.36 16.09 8.15
C PRO A 186 6.14 17.37 7.83
N LEU A 187 6.42 17.57 6.56
CA LEU A 187 6.94 18.81 6.00
C LEU A 187 5.85 19.48 5.19
N ASP A 188 5.87 20.82 5.10
CA ASP A 188 4.91 21.58 4.31
C ASP A 188 5.26 21.52 2.81
N PHE A 189 5.22 20.29 2.29
CA PHE A 189 5.44 19.92 0.91
C PHE A 189 4.57 18.72 0.59
N ALA A 190 3.68 18.86 -0.39
CA ALA A 190 2.83 17.78 -0.87
C ALA A 190 2.69 17.81 -2.39
N VAL A 191 2.39 16.67 -3.00
CA VAL A 191 2.22 16.53 -4.45
C VAL A 191 0.96 15.72 -4.72
N LEU A 192 0.10 16.23 -5.58
CA LEU A 192 -1.00 15.49 -6.15
C LEU A 192 -0.51 14.79 -7.42
N ILE A 193 -0.50 13.46 -7.40
CA ILE A 193 -0.16 12.65 -8.55
C ILE A 193 -1.41 11.97 -9.11
N ASP A 194 -1.40 11.68 -10.42
CA ASP A 194 -2.28 10.74 -11.10
C ASP A 194 -1.46 9.55 -11.59
N PHE A 195 -1.64 8.38 -10.97
CA PHE A 195 -0.97 7.13 -11.37
C PHE A 195 -1.81 6.37 -12.39
N ASN A 196 -1.23 6.11 -13.57
CA ASN A 196 -1.90 5.42 -14.67
C ASN A 196 -1.46 3.95 -14.76
N TYR A 197 -2.40 3.01 -14.63
CA TYR A 197 -2.09 1.57 -14.65
C TYR A 197 -1.75 1.01 -16.03
N GLU A 198 -2.13 1.70 -17.10
CA GLU A 198 -1.78 1.28 -18.46
C GLU A 198 -0.36 1.68 -18.79
N THR A 199 0.00 2.94 -18.57
CA THR A 199 1.33 3.46 -18.89
C THR A 199 2.36 3.16 -17.80
N GLN A 200 1.92 2.84 -16.58
CA GLN A 200 2.78 2.61 -15.41
C GLN A 200 3.62 3.86 -15.09
N ASN A 201 3.01 5.03 -15.23
CA ASN A 201 3.65 6.31 -15.03
C ASN A 201 2.75 7.25 -14.23
N ILE A 202 3.33 8.33 -13.70
CA ILE A 202 2.62 9.39 -12.98
C ILE A 202 2.51 10.65 -13.83
N ALA A 203 1.44 11.41 -13.64
CA ALA A 203 1.37 12.83 -13.92
C ALA A 203 1.30 13.60 -12.60
N ILE A 204 1.90 14.80 -12.54
CA ILE A 204 1.82 15.69 -11.39
C ILE A 204 0.80 16.78 -11.72
N ASP A 205 -0.30 16.83 -10.97
CA ASP A 205 -1.39 17.78 -11.19
C ASP A 205 -1.26 19.04 -10.34
N ALA A 206 -0.63 18.92 -9.17
CA ALA A 206 -0.42 20.03 -8.27
C ALA A 206 0.76 19.77 -7.33
N VAL A 207 1.48 20.83 -6.99
CA VAL A 207 2.50 20.85 -5.95
C VAL A 207 2.08 21.86 -4.89
N TRP A 208 2.13 21.45 -3.63
CA TRP A 208 1.92 22.31 -2.47
C TRP A 208 3.26 22.55 -1.78
N TYR A 209 3.58 23.81 -1.50
CA TYR A 209 4.78 24.21 -0.76
C TYR A 209 4.53 25.44 0.11
N ASN A 210 4.77 25.31 1.41
CA ASN A 210 4.70 26.42 2.37
C ASN A 210 3.39 27.25 2.28
N GLY A 211 2.25 26.57 2.24
CA GLY A 211 0.94 27.21 2.13
C GLY A 211 0.59 27.78 0.74
N GLN A 212 1.35 27.44 -0.30
CA GLN A 212 1.13 27.89 -1.69
C GLN A 212 0.95 26.66 -2.60
N SER A 213 0.16 26.83 -3.67
CA SER A 213 -0.10 25.80 -4.67
C SER A 213 0.49 26.19 -6.02
N PHE A 214 1.03 25.22 -6.74
CA PHE A 214 1.66 25.35 -8.05
C PHE A 214 1.11 24.25 -8.96
N SER A 215 1.04 24.53 -10.26
CA SER A 215 0.56 23.58 -11.27
C SER A 215 1.58 22.51 -11.62
N SER A 216 2.88 22.78 -11.44
CA SER A 216 3.93 21.80 -11.72
C SER A 216 5.18 22.00 -10.85
N PRO A 217 6.09 21.00 -10.80
CA PRO A 217 7.40 21.16 -10.17
C PRO A 217 8.24 22.29 -10.79
N GLU A 218 8.16 22.49 -12.11
CA GLU A 218 8.92 23.51 -12.85
C GLU A 218 8.48 24.93 -12.51
N GLU A 219 7.17 25.13 -12.33
CA GLU A 219 6.62 26.42 -11.89
C GLU A 219 7.16 26.78 -10.50
N LEU A 220 7.12 25.83 -9.56
CA LEU A 220 7.69 26.01 -8.23
C LEU A 220 9.20 26.26 -8.29
N ALA A 221 9.95 25.51 -9.10
CA ALA A 221 11.40 25.68 -9.25
C ALA A 221 11.77 27.08 -9.77
N THR A 222 11.04 27.55 -10.78
CA THR A 222 11.21 28.88 -11.38
C THR A 222 10.92 29.97 -10.34
N GLY A 223 9.75 29.89 -9.70
CA GLY A 223 9.32 30.86 -8.70
C GLY A 223 10.20 30.88 -7.43
N TYR A 224 10.82 29.74 -7.11
CA TYR A 224 11.77 29.66 -6.01
C TYR A 224 13.12 30.31 -6.36
N SER A 225 13.53 30.23 -7.62
CA SER A 225 14.80 30.79 -8.11
C SER A 225 14.71 32.30 -8.33
N ASP A 226 13.59 32.81 -8.83
CA ASP A 226 13.36 34.24 -9.04
C ASP A 226 12.93 35.00 -7.76
N GLY A 227 12.60 34.26 -6.69
CA GLY A 227 12.23 34.82 -5.39
C GLY A 227 10.77 35.24 -5.25
N SER A 228 9.91 34.89 -6.21
CA SER A 228 8.46 35.11 -6.16
C SER A 228 7.72 34.17 -5.20
N VAL A 229 8.34 33.05 -4.83
CA VAL A 229 7.78 32.08 -3.88
C VAL A 229 8.20 32.39 -2.45
N ARG A 230 7.23 32.36 -1.52
CA ARG A 230 7.55 32.45 -0.09
C ARG A 230 8.31 31.20 0.37
N LYS A 231 9.61 31.35 0.61
CA LYS A 231 10.49 30.28 1.07
C LYS A 231 10.24 29.91 2.54
N MET A 232 10.49 28.66 2.88
CA MET A 232 10.52 28.17 4.26
C MET A 232 11.82 27.41 4.49
N LYS A 233 12.39 27.55 5.69
CA LYS A 233 13.54 26.75 6.12
C LYS A 233 13.21 26.05 7.43
N VAL A 234 13.13 24.73 7.39
CA VAL A 234 12.94 23.87 8.56
C VAL A 234 14.19 23.00 8.72
N PRO A 235 15.09 23.33 9.67
CA PRO A 235 16.32 22.58 9.87
C PRO A 235 16.06 21.10 10.11
N TYR A 236 16.82 20.22 9.47
CA TYR A 236 16.78 18.79 9.74
C TYR A 236 17.36 18.54 11.13
N SER A 237 16.51 18.28 12.12
CA SER A 237 16.95 18.06 13.50
C SER A 237 17.85 16.83 13.56
N THR A 238 19.08 17.01 14.01
CA THR A 238 20.03 15.92 14.24
C THR A 238 19.60 15.03 15.39
N LYS A 239 20.17 13.81 15.41
CA LYS A 239 19.95 12.68 16.33
C LYS A 239 20.24 12.99 17.82
N ASN A 240 19.96 14.18 18.34
CA ASN A 240 19.93 14.37 19.78
C ASN A 240 18.83 13.46 20.32
N GLY A 241 19.19 12.52 21.19
CA GLY A 241 18.48 11.28 21.47
C GLY A 241 17.01 11.39 21.91
N ASN A 242 16.47 12.60 22.06
CA ASN A 242 15.14 12.91 22.58
C ASN A 242 14.25 13.67 21.57
N THR A 243 14.12 13.20 20.32
CA THR A 243 13.07 13.73 19.41
C THR A 243 11.69 13.46 20.00
N PHE A 244 10.75 14.42 19.97
CA PHE A 244 9.43 14.31 20.63
C PHE A 244 8.62 13.07 20.22
N SER A 245 8.93 12.49 19.07
CA SER A 245 8.24 11.33 18.51
C SER A 245 8.67 9.99 19.09
N LYS A 246 9.79 9.87 19.82
CA LYS A 246 10.18 8.57 20.40
C LYS A 246 9.38 8.23 21.63
N MET A 247 9.12 6.94 21.80
CA MET A 247 8.42 6.38 22.96
C MET A 247 9.34 6.13 24.15
N THR A 248 10.59 6.60 24.11
CA THR A 248 11.48 6.54 25.25
C THR A 248 10.87 7.30 26.43
N ARG A 249 10.86 6.68 27.61
CA ARG A 249 10.38 7.31 28.83
C ARG A 249 11.14 8.61 29.08
N ARG A 250 10.40 9.69 29.36
CA ARG A 250 10.92 11.03 29.63
C ARG A 250 10.17 11.65 30.79
N GLY A 251 10.75 12.72 31.32
CA GLY A 251 10.20 13.41 32.48
C GLY A 251 10.53 12.69 33.78
N GLN A 252 10.01 13.24 34.87
CA GLN A 252 10.24 12.72 36.21
C GLN A 252 9.42 11.46 36.43
N ALA A 253 10.05 10.43 36.99
CA ALA A 253 9.32 9.26 37.44
C ALA A 253 8.37 9.64 38.59
N PHE A 254 7.13 9.13 38.55
CA PHE A 254 6.17 9.35 39.64
C PHE A 254 6.66 8.73 40.97
N GLN A 255 7.41 7.62 40.92
CA GLN A 255 8.00 6.96 42.08
C GLN A 255 9.45 6.57 41.79
N ASN A 256 10.30 6.64 42.82
CA ASN A 256 11.72 6.27 42.77
C ASN A 256 11.95 4.77 43.03
N GLU A 257 10.96 4.07 43.58
CA GLU A 257 11.02 2.63 43.85
C GLU A 257 10.04 1.88 42.94
N PHE A 258 10.57 1.01 42.07
CA PHE A 258 9.78 0.18 41.19
C PHE A 258 9.32 -1.09 41.93
N LYS A 259 8.02 -1.20 42.20
CA LYS A 259 7.40 -2.48 42.59
C LYS A 259 7.04 -3.28 41.34
N ARG A 260 6.98 -4.59 41.47
CA ARG A 260 6.48 -5.47 40.39
C ARG A 260 4.99 -5.17 40.17
N ASP A 261 4.61 -4.97 38.92
CA ASP A 261 3.20 -4.80 38.54
C ASP A 261 2.40 -6.10 38.81
N PRO A 262 1.10 -6.02 39.12
CA PRO A 262 0.22 -7.18 39.14
C PRO A 262 0.31 -7.93 37.80
N ILE A 263 0.38 -9.27 37.87
CA ILE A 263 0.41 -10.13 36.69
C ILE A 263 -0.81 -11.04 36.73
N GLU A 264 -1.50 -11.14 35.59
CA GLU A 264 -2.58 -12.10 35.40
C GLU A 264 -2.03 -13.52 35.41
N VAL A 265 -2.71 -14.41 36.14
CA VAL A 265 -2.38 -15.83 36.19
C VAL A 265 -3.64 -16.63 35.93
N GLU A 266 -3.48 -17.74 35.21
CA GLU A 266 -4.54 -18.69 34.89
C GLU A 266 -4.21 -19.99 35.64
N PRO A 267 -4.56 -20.09 36.95
CA PRO A 267 -4.07 -21.17 37.80
C PRO A 267 -4.63 -22.53 37.40
N ASP A 268 -5.83 -22.55 36.84
CA ASP A 268 -6.54 -23.76 36.42
C ASP A 268 -6.61 -23.93 34.89
N GLY A 269 -5.95 -23.02 34.14
CA GLY A 269 -6.04 -22.93 32.68
C GLY A 269 -7.35 -22.35 32.16
#